data_AF-W8BSA8-F1
#
_entry.id   AF-W8BSA8-F1
#
_cell.length_a   1.000
_cell.length_b   1.000
_cell.length_c   1.000
_cell.angle_alpha   90.00
_cell.angle_beta   90.00
_cell.angle_gamma   90.00
#
_symmetry.space_group_name_H-M   'P 1'
#
loop_
_entity.id
_entity.type
_entity.pdbx_description
1 polymer ?
#
loop_
_entity_poly.entity_id
_entity_poly.type
_entity_poly.pdbx_seq_one_letter_code
_entity_poly.pdbx_strand_id
1 'polypeptide(L)'
;MSTKKARPRLSKGILEMKFMQRTKAKVDKEIEDAEGREMYSQEITQKMLNGNSNFIIEPSFMHCENLIEGRLSFRGMNPEIERLLELEQAERVANTQHEQKKEVSDKEMAKFFQAQQVTMQKKFQTKAQFKAKRNNFENTSWQSKKPKFQKPDNDSE
;
A
#
# COMPACT_ATOMS: atom_id res chain seq x y z
N MET A 1 -6.78 -30.78 25.25
CA MET A 1 -6.57 -31.02 23.80
C MET A 1 -7.79 -30.49 23.06
N SER A 2 -7.65 -29.42 22.29
CA SER A 2 -8.77 -28.79 21.58
C SER A 2 -9.02 -29.55 20.27
N THR A 3 -10.16 -30.23 20.17
CA THR A 3 -10.57 -30.97 18.97
C THR A 3 -10.95 -29.96 17.88
N LYS A 4 -10.09 -29.78 16.86
CA LYS A 4 -10.40 -28.97 15.68
C LYS A 4 -11.68 -29.52 15.03
N LYS A 5 -12.77 -28.75 15.08
CA LYS A 5 -14.07 -29.11 14.49
C LYS A 5 -13.90 -29.24 12.97
N ALA A 6 -14.13 -30.44 12.42
CA ALA A 6 -14.06 -30.65 10.99
C ALA A 6 -15.08 -29.77 10.27
N ARG A 7 -14.63 -29.02 9.26
CA ARG A 7 -15.54 -28.22 8.42
C ARG A 7 -16.42 -29.18 7.61
N PRO A 8 -17.71 -28.85 7.38
CA PRO A 8 -18.57 -29.68 6.56
C PRO A 8 -17.98 -29.78 5.15
N ARG A 9 -17.78 -31.01 4.64
CA ARG A 9 -17.30 -31.30 3.29
C ARG A 9 -18.37 -32.09 2.53
N LEU A 10 -18.45 -31.88 1.23
CA LEU A 10 -19.33 -32.67 0.36
C LEU A 10 -18.82 -34.11 0.26
N SER A 11 -19.73 -35.06 0.04
CA SER A 11 -19.36 -36.46 -0.15
C SER A 11 -18.64 -36.66 -1.48
N LYS A 12 -17.77 -37.68 -1.53
CA LYS A 12 -16.99 -38.00 -2.74
C LYS A 12 -17.88 -38.29 -3.96
N GLY A 13 -18.98 -39.01 -3.76
CA GLY A 13 -19.94 -39.31 -4.83
C GLY A 13 -20.63 -38.08 -5.41
N ILE A 14 -20.94 -37.07 -4.59
CA ILE A 14 -21.47 -35.79 -5.08
C ILE A 14 -20.39 -35.05 -5.87
N LEU A 15 -19.15 -35.02 -5.37
CA LEU A 15 -18.04 -34.30 -5.99
C LEU A 15 -17.64 -34.88 -7.37
N GLU A 16 -17.86 -36.18 -7.59
CA GLU A 16 -17.62 -36.85 -8.88
C GLU A 16 -18.69 -36.56 -9.94
N MET A 17 -19.84 -35.99 -9.58
CA MET A 17 -20.89 -35.67 -10.53
C MET A 17 -20.44 -34.58 -11.52
N LYS A 18 -20.94 -34.66 -12.76
CA LYS A 18 -20.52 -33.76 -13.86
C LYS A 18 -20.72 -32.27 -13.55
N PHE A 19 -21.75 -31.90 -12.81
CA PHE A 19 -21.99 -30.51 -12.42
C PHE A 19 -21.03 -30.01 -11.32
N MET A 20 -20.38 -30.93 -10.59
CA MET A 20 -19.46 -30.62 -9.50
C MET A 20 -18.00 -30.54 -9.94
N GLN A 21 -17.67 -30.75 -11.22
CA GLN A 21 -16.30 -30.82 -11.72
C GLN A 21 -15.44 -29.58 -11.40
N ARG A 22 -16.02 -28.38 -11.45
CA ARG A 22 -15.32 -27.14 -11.06
C ARG A 22 -15.02 -27.11 -9.56
N THR A 23 -15.98 -27.53 -8.74
CA THR A 23 -15.82 -27.59 -7.28
C THR A 23 -14.84 -28.69 -6.90
N LYS A 24 -14.85 -29.83 -7.59
CA LYS A 24 -13.87 -30.90 -7.46
C LYS A 24 -12.46 -30.38 -7.70
N ALA A 25 -12.23 -29.74 -8.84
CA ALA A 25 -10.92 -29.17 -9.17
C ALA A 25 -10.43 -28.15 -8.13
N LYS A 26 -11.33 -27.33 -7.58
CA LYS A 26 -10.99 -26.40 -6.48
C LYS A 26 -10.63 -27.13 -5.19
N VAL A 27 -11.43 -28.11 -4.78
CA VAL A 27 -11.20 -28.88 -3.55
C VAL A 27 -9.90 -29.68 -3.66
N ASP A 28 -9.66 -30.33 -4.79
CA ASP A 28 -8.43 -31.10 -5.03
C ASP A 28 -7.20 -30.19 -5.00
N LYS A 29 -7.26 -29.01 -5.64
CA LYS A 29 -6.19 -28.00 -5.55
C LYS A 29 -5.94 -27.52 -4.11
N GLU A 30 -6.99 -27.27 -3.34
CA GLU A 30 -6.84 -26.88 -1.93
C GLU A 30 -6.20 -27.99 -1.08
N ILE A 31 -6.50 -29.25 -1.37
CA ILE A 31 -5.88 -30.40 -0.72
C ILE A 31 -4.39 -30.46 -1.11
N GLU A 32 -4.08 -30.41 -2.40
CA GLU A 32 -2.70 -30.42 -2.91
C GLU A 32 -1.86 -29.27 -2.33
N ASP A 33 -2.41 -28.06 -2.28
CA ASP A 33 -1.75 -26.90 -1.69
C ASP A 33 -1.52 -27.08 -0.18
N ALA A 34 -2.47 -27.67 0.54
CA ALA A 34 -2.34 -27.92 1.97
C ALA A 34 -1.31 -29.02 2.27
N GLU A 35 -1.39 -30.14 1.55
CA GLU A 35 -0.45 -31.26 1.65
C GLU A 35 0.97 -30.82 1.24
N GLY A 36 1.10 -30.04 0.17
CA GLY A 36 2.37 -29.45 -0.24
C GLY A 36 2.97 -28.54 0.84
N ARG A 37 2.15 -27.65 1.43
CA ARG A 37 2.60 -26.81 2.55
C ARG A 37 3.02 -27.63 3.76
N GLU A 38 2.28 -28.68 4.11
CA GLU A 38 2.63 -29.56 5.22
C GLU A 38 3.93 -30.31 4.94
N MET A 39 4.10 -30.85 3.73
CA MET A 39 5.33 -31.55 3.31
C MET A 39 6.57 -30.67 3.40
N TYR A 40 6.52 -29.45 2.85
CA TYR A 40 7.67 -28.53 2.80
C TYR A 40 7.78 -27.61 4.02
N SER A 41 6.88 -27.73 5.00
CA SER A 41 6.88 -26.88 6.20
C SER A 41 8.18 -26.95 7.02
N GLN A 42 8.89 -28.08 6.93
CA GLN A 42 10.15 -28.30 7.65
C GLN A 42 11.39 -27.86 6.86
N GLU A 43 11.28 -27.77 5.53
CA GLU A 43 12.40 -27.48 4.63
C GLU A 43 12.55 -25.97 4.35
N ILE A 44 11.46 -25.22 4.47
CA ILE A 44 11.48 -23.77 4.25
C ILE A 44 12.02 -23.06 5.50
N THR A 45 13.28 -22.65 5.45
CA THR A 45 13.91 -21.91 6.55
C THR A 45 13.50 -20.43 6.55
N GLN A 46 13.42 -19.82 7.75
CA GLN A 46 13.13 -18.38 7.93
C GLN A 46 14.10 -17.47 7.14
N LYS A 47 15.33 -17.94 6.88
CA LYS A 47 16.32 -17.23 6.06
C LYS A 47 15.94 -17.18 4.57
N MET A 48 15.21 -18.17 4.06
CA MET A 48 14.70 -18.16 2.69
C MET A 48 13.50 -17.23 2.52
N LEU A 49 12.61 -17.14 3.52
CA LEU A 49 11.49 -16.17 3.49
C LEU A 49 11.98 -14.71 3.50
N ASN A 50 13.03 -14.44 4.28
CA ASN A 50 13.57 -13.10 4.47
C ASN A 50 14.79 -12.82 3.59
N GLY A 51 15.08 -13.70 2.63
CA GLY A 51 16.18 -13.57 1.70
C GLY A 51 15.88 -12.49 0.67
N ASN A 52 16.04 -11.22 1.04
CA ASN A 52 15.99 -10.13 0.07
C ASN A 52 17.21 -10.22 -0.85
N SER A 53 17.04 -10.75 -2.04
CA SER A 53 17.98 -10.47 -3.13
C SER A 53 17.80 -9.02 -3.55
N ASN A 54 18.83 -8.19 -3.37
CA ASN A 54 18.81 -6.78 -3.76
C ASN A 54 18.75 -6.56 -5.28
N PHE A 55 18.86 -7.64 -6.06
CA PHE A 55 18.87 -7.61 -7.52
C PHE A 55 17.81 -8.57 -8.05
N ILE A 56 17.08 -8.11 -9.06
CA ILE A 56 16.14 -8.92 -9.84
C ILE A 56 16.82 -9.11 -11.20
N ILE A 57 17.19 -10.34 -11.51
CA ILE A 57 17.75 -10.69 -12.83
C ILE A 57 16.59 -11.19 -13.66
N GLU A 58 16.16 -10.38 -14.61
CA GLU A 58 15.12 -10.77 -15.54
C GLU A 58 15.73 -11.03 -16.93
N PRO A 59 15.45 -12.19 -17.55
CA PRO A 59 15.97 -12.51 -18.88
C PRO A 59 15.26 -11.75 -20.01
N SER A 60 14.16 -11.05 -19.72
CA SER A 60 13.36 -10.32 -20.70
C SER A 60 13.81 -8.86 -20.82
N PHE A 61 13.93 -8.38 -22.05
CA PHE A 61 14.22 -6.96 -22.34
C PHE A 61 12.98 -6.06 -22.30
N MET A 62 11.78 -6.62 -22.13
CA MET A 62 10.51 -5.87 -22.15
C MET A 62 10.51 -4.69 -21.18
N HIS A 63 10.97 -4.91 -19.94
CA HIS A 63 10.99 -3.88 -18.90
C HIS A 63 12.10 -2.84 -19.10
N CYS A 64 13.15 -3.17 -19.85
CA CYS A 64 14.25 -2.25 -20.12
C CYS A 64 13.95 -1.31 -21.29
N GLU A 65 13.32 -1.82 -22.34
CA GLU A 65 13.16 -1.10 -23.61
C GLU A 65 11.75 -0.53 -23.85
N ASN A 66 10.82 -0.71 -22.90
CA ASN A 66 9.43 -0.23 -22.99
C ASN A 66 8.77 -0.58 -24.34
N LEU A 67 9.00 -1.81 -24.81
CA LEU A 67 8.53 -2.29 -26.11
C LEU A 67 6.99 -2.30 -26.18
N ILE A 68 6.45 -2.01 -27.36
CA ILE A 68 5.03 -2.18 -27.65
C ILE A 68 4.77 -3.65 -27.96
N GLU A 69 3.61 -4.16 -27.53
CA GLU A 69 3.30 -5.58 -27.68
C GLU A 69 2.92 -5.90 -29.14
N GLY A 70 3.83 -6.57 -29.85
CA GLY A 70 3.53 -7.37 -31.05
C GLY A 70 2.93 -6.63 -32.24
N ARG A 71 1.65 -6.92 -32.55
CA ARG A 71 1.04 -6.69 -33.86
C ARG A 71 0.58 -5.24 -34.03
N LEU A 72 1.01 -4.62 -35.12
CA LEU A 72 0.60 -3.28 -35.50
C LEU A 72 -0.14 -3.34 -36.85
N SER A 73 -1.26 -2.62 -36.93
CA SER A 73 -1.95 -2.31 -38.18
C SER A 73 -2.01 -0.80 -38.33
N PHE A 74 -2.00 -0.33 -39.57
CA PHE A 74 -2.12 1.07 -39.88
C PHE A 74 -3.13 1.28 -41.01
N ARG A 75 -3.77 2.45 -40.99
CA ARG A 75 -4.63 2.94 -42.08
C ARG A 75 -5.82 2.01 -42.38
N GLY A 76 -6.36 1.35 -41.36
CA GLY A 76 -7.54 0.49 -41.50
C GLY A 76 -7.28 -0.82 -42.24
N MET A 77 -6.02 -1.26 -42.38
CA MET A 77 -5.71 -2.58 -42.95
C MET A 77 -6.28 -3.72 -42.09
N ASN A 78 -6.33 -3.52 -40.78
CA ASN A 78 -7.01 -4.38 -39.84
C ASN A 78 -7.59 -3.56 -38.67
N PRO A 79 -8.89 -3.21 -38.71
CA PRO A 79 -9.51 -2.35 -37.71
C PRO A 79 -9.62 -3.01 -36.32
N GLU A 80 -9.63 -4.35 -36.25
CA GLU A 80 -9.67 -5.04 -34.96
C GLU A 80 -8.34 -4.87 -34.20
N ILE A 81 -7.21 -4.96 -34.92
CA ILE A 81 -5.88 -4.76 -34.34
C ILE A 81 -5.67 -3.29 -33.94
N GLU A 82 -6.12 -2.35 -34.76
CA GLU A 82 -6.03 -0.91 -34.42
C GLU A 82 -6.86 -0.59 -33.16
N ARG A 83 -8.06 -1.16 -33.04
CA ARG A 83 -8.88 -1.00 -31.83
C ARG A 83 -8.22 -1.58 -30.57
N LEU A 84 -7.58 -2.74 -30.68
CA LEU A 84 -6.85 -3.33 -29.55
C LEU A 84 -5.67 -2.46 -29.12
N LEU A 85 -4.93 -1.92 -30.08
CA LEU A 85 -3.81 -1.00 -29.83
C LEU A 85 -4.28 0.26 -29.09
N GLU A 86 -5.40 0.85 -29.51
CA GLU A 86 -5.99 2.01 -28.84
C GLU A 86 -6.39 1.71 -27.38
N LEU A 87 -7.00 0.55 -27.13
CA LEU A 87 -7.38 0.12 -25.79
C LEU A 87 -6.15 -0.07 -24.88
N GLU A 88 -5.11 -0.74 -25.39
CA GLU A 88 -3.87 -0.95 -24.66
C GLU A 88 -3.19 0.39 -24.33
N GLN A 89 -3.16 1.33 -25.28
CA GLN A 89 -2.60 2.65 -25.05
C GLN A 89 -3.39 3.42 -23.98
N ALA A 90 -4.72 3.33 -24.00
CA ALA A 90 -5.57 3.93 -22.99
C ALA A 90 -5.33 3.34 -21.59
N GLU A 91 -5.16 2.01 -21.48
CA GLU A 91 -4.83 1.34 -20.22
C GLU A 91 -3.45 1.76 -19.70
N ARG A 92 -2.43 1.84 -20.56
CA ARG A 92 -1.08 2.32 -20.19
C ARG A 92 -1.14 3.73 -19.60
N VAL A 93 -1.90 4.65 -20.21
CA VAL A 93 -2.08 6.01 -19.71
C VAL A 93 -2.88 6.02 -18.39
N ALA A 94 -3.93 5.22 -18.28
CA ALA A 94 -4.71 5.14 -17.04
C ALA A 94 -3.87 4.65 -15.85
N ASN A 95 -2.98 3.67 -16.08
CA ASN A 95 -2.10 3.12 -15.07
C ASN A 95 -0.98 4.10 -14.65
N THR A 96 -0.44 4.90 -15.57
CA THR A 96 0.57 5.91 -15.21
C THR A 96 -0.02 7.14 -14.51
N GLN A 97 -1.28 7.48 -14.81
CA GLN A 97 -1.98 8.64 -14.24
C GLN A 97 -2.61 8.36 -12.88
N HIS A 98 -2.40 7.18 -12.27
CA HIS A 98 -2.78 6.94 -10.88
C HIS A 98 -1.81 7.61 -9.89
N GLU A 99 -1.47 8.88 -10.13
CA GLU A 99 -1.14 9.76 -9.02
C GLU A 99 -2.43 9.91 -8.22
N GLN A 100 -2.52 9.21 -7.09
CA GLN A 100 -3.63 9.39 -6.17
C GLN A 100 -3.78 10.89 -5.92
N LYS A 101 -5.00 11.42 -6.15
CA LYS A 101 -5.29 12.84 -5.91
C LYS A 101 -4.87 13.19 -4.50
N LYS A 102 -3.75 13.92 -4.39
CA LYS A 102 -3.21 14.30 -3.10
C LYS A 102 -4.10 15.41 -2.54
N GLU A 103 -4.77 15.13 -1.43
CA GLU A 103 -5.64 16.10 -0.76
C GLU A 103 -4.86 17.31 -0.21
N VAL A 104 -3.53 17.16 -0.04
CA VAL A 104 -2.65 18.18 0.55
C VAL A 104 -1.52 18.51 -0.42
N SER A 105 -1.33 19.78 -0.74
CA SER A 105 -0.20 20.20 -1.58
C SER A 105 1.14 20.01 -0.85
N ASP A 106 2.23 19.72 -1.59
CA ASP A 106 3.59 19.65 -1.02
C ASP A 106 3.97 20.91 -0.25
N LYS A 107 3.51 22.08 -0.72
CA LYS A 107 3.74 23.37 -0.04
C LYS A 107 3.03 23.44 1.32
N GLU A 108 1.84 22.87 1.42
CA GLU A 108 1.08 22.83 2.67
C GLU A 108 1.69 21.83 3.66
N MET A 109 2.09 20.66 3.15
CA MET A 109 2.79 19.64 3.94
C MET A 109 4.12 20.19 4.49
N ALA A 110 4.89 20.92 3.68
CA ALA A 110 6.13 21.57 4.12
C ALA A 110 5.89 22.62 5.21
N LYS A 111 4.86 23.48 5.06
CA LYS A 111 4.47 24.46 6.09
C LYS A 111 4.07 23.78 7.40
N PHE A 112 3.27 22.71 7.33
CA PHE A 112 2.87 21.94 8.49
C PHE A 112 4.09 21.31 9.20
N PHE A 113 5.01 20.73 8.44
CA PHE A 113 6.20 20.09 8.99
C PHE A 113 7.12 21.11 9.70
N GLN A 114 7.32 22.28 9.11
CA GLN A 114 8.07 23.38 9.72
C GLN A 114 7.42 23.86 11.03
N ALA A 115 6.09 24.04 11.04
CA ALA A 115 5.35 24.42 12.24
C ALA A 115 5.43 23.34 13.35
N GLN A 116 5.35 22.06 12.97
CA GLN A 116 5.46 20.93 13.91
C GLN A 116 6.89 20.80 14.47
N GLN A 117 7.93 21.02 13.66
CA GLN A 117 9.32 20.93 14.12
C GLN A 117 9.59 21.92 15.27
N VAL A 118 9.06 23.15 15.18
CA VAL A 118 9.20 24.17 16.24
C VAL A 118 8.53 23.74 17.54
N THR A 119 7.37 23.08 17.48
CA THR A 119 6.67 22.61 18.69
C THR A 119 7.33 21.36 19.27
N MET A 120 7.80 20.44 18.44
CA MET A 120 8.52 19.24 18.88
C MET A 120 9.85 19.58 19.54
N GLN A 121 10.62 20.51 18.96
CA GLN A 121 11.86 21.01 19.58
C GLN A 121 11.63 21.63 20.97
N LYS A 122 10.45 22.19 21.25
CA LYS A 122 10.11 22.70 22.59
C LYS A 122 9.75 21.59 23.58
N LYS A 123 9.13 20.50 23.13
CA LYS A 123 8.73 19.37 23.97
C LYS A 123 9.91 18.53 24.47
N PHE A 124 10.99 18.44 23.68
CA PHE A 124 12.19 17.68 24.03
C PHE A 124 13.34 18.53 24.60
N GLN A 125 13.11 19.82 24.87
CA GLN A 125 14.10 20.64 25.55
C GLN A 125 14.30 20.15 26.99
N THR A 126 15.57 19.98 27.38
CA THR A 126 15.90 19.62 28.75
C THR A 126 15.65 20.81 29.69
N LYS A 127 15.39 20.53 30.97
CA LYS A 127 15.12 21.56 31.99
C LYS A 127 16.24 22.61 32.11
N ALA A 128 17.48 22.23 31.81
CA ALA A 128 18.64 23.13 31.74
C ALA A 128 18.56 24.09 30.54
N GLN A 129 18.22 23.60 29.35
CA GLN A 129 18.08 24.41 28.13
C GLN A 129 16.91 25.40 28.23
N PHE A 130 15.81 25.00 28.88
CA PHE A 130 14.66 25.87 29.12
C PHE A 130 14.99 27.05 30.05
N LYS A 131 15.78 26.81 31.12
CA LYS A 131 16.24 27.87 32.03
C LYS A 131 17.21 28.84 31.35
N ALA A 132 18.13 28.34 30.52
CA ALA A 132 19.10 29.16 29.81
C ALA A 132 18.44 30.17 28.84
N LYS A 133 17.36 29.78 28.15
CA LYS A 133 16.61 30.70 27.27
C LYS A 133 15.79 31.74 28.02
N ARG A 134 15.30 31.43 29.22
CA ARG A 134 14.52 32.37 30.04
C ARG A 134 15.38 33.51 30.60
N ASN A 135 16.64 33.23 30.90
CA ASN A 135 17.60 34.23 31.40
C ASN A 135 18.08 35.21 30.31
N ASN A 136 17.92 34.87 29.02
CA ASN A 136 18.26 35.75 27.90
C ASN A 136 17.10 36.67 27.46
N PHE A 137 15.90 36.51 28.05
CA PHE A 137 14.72 37.34 27.77
C PHE A 137 14.33 38.17 29.01
N GLU A 138 15.32 38.69 29.72
CA GLU A 138 15.10 39.72 30.73
C GLU A 138 15.43 41.08 30.12
N ASN A 139 14.52 41.60 29.28
CA ASN A 139 14.35 43.04 29.00
C ASN A 139 13.10 43.32 28.14
N THR A 140 11.96 42.70 28.44
CA THR A 140 10.68 43.28 28.02
C THR A 140 9.60 42.92 29.04
N SER A 141 9.08 43.93 29.74
CA SER A 141 8.00 43.78 30.71
C SER A 141 6.67 43.54 30.00
N TRP A 142 6.39 42.31 29.59
CA TRP A 142 5.05 41.89 29.20
C TRP A 142 4.57 40.83 30.19
N GLN A 143 3.77 41.27 31.17
CA GLN A 143 3.06 40.38 32.07
C GLN A 143 2.09 39.52 31.24
N SER A 144 2.39 38.22 31.08
CA SER A 144 1.50 37.32 30.36
C SER A 144 0.21 37.14 31.15
N LYS A 145 -0.87 37.79 30.73
CA LYS A 145 -2.21 37.52 31.26
C LYS A 145 -2.56 36.07 30.92
N LYS A 146 -2.97 35.29 31.92
CA LYS A 146 -3.44 33.91 31.72
C LYS A 146 -4.61 33.95 30.75
N PRO A 147 -4.61 33.14 29.67
CA PRO A 147 -5.75 33.10 28.77
C PRO A 147 -6.97 32.58 29.54
N LYS A 148 -8.04 33.37 29.54
CA LYS A 148 -9.35 32.97 30.04
C LYS A 148 -10.03 32.09 28.98
N PHE A 149 -10.60 30.97 29.39
CA PHE A 149 -11.33 30.06 28.52
C PHE A 149 -12.44 30.82 27.80
N GLN A 150 -12.31 30.98 26.48
CA GLN A 150 -13.38 31.51 25.64
C GLN A 150 -14.23 30.33 25.18
N LYS A 151 -15.52 30.40 25.46
CA LYS A 151 -16.48 29.44 24.90
C LYS A 151 -16.56 29.70 23.39
N PRO A 152 -16.63 28.66 22.55
CA PRO A 152 -16.82 28.84 21.12
C PRO A 152 -18.12 29.61 20.85
N ASP A 153 -18.09 30.48 19.85
CA ASP A 153 -19.30 31.13 19.36
C ASP A 153 -20.20 30.03 18.78
N ASN A 154 -21.44 29.97 19.25
CA ASN A 154 -22.43 29.04 18.69
C ASN A 154 -22.65 29.41 17.22
N ASP A 155 -22.60 28.39 16.36
CA ASP A 155 -22.93 28.50 14.94
C ASP A 155 -24.27 29.23 14.76
N SER A 156 -24.23 30.38 14.09
CA SER A 156 -25.43 31.02 13.56
C SER A 156 -25.92 30.21 12.35
N GLU A 157 -27.19 29.83 12.38
CA GLU A 157 -27.97 29.25 11.27
C GLU A 157 -27.85 30.03 9.94
#